data_AF-A0A965EK35-F1
#
_entry.id   AF-A0A965EK35-F1
#
_cell.length_a   1.000
_cell.length_b   1.000
_cell.length_c   1.000
_cell.angle_alpha   90.00
_cell.angle_beta   90.00
_cell.angle_gamma   90.00
#
_symmetry.space_group_name_H-M   'P 1'
#
loop_
_entity.id
_entity.type
_entity.pdbx_description
1 polymer ?
#
loop_
_entity_poly.entity_id
_entity_poly.type
_entity_poly.pdbx_seq_one_letter_code
_entity_poly.pdbx_strand_id
1 'polypeptide(L)'
;MKLSKYNYSLLLSACIFFIACQPDPKDYTDKQVIFGLASVITLTHDTSYVNLEDYVLEPAIIDSISVPPTLQAMRKDNMLLLVGALPEWISDLKLWVKEQAYIIPVQQSRFYTRTFTYKGLAKEVKIKGEFNGWNANQTILTLSN
;
A
#
# COMPACT_ATOMS: atom_id res chain seq x y z
N MET A 1 40.56 5.99 -53.12
CA MET A 1 39.80 5.66 -51.89
C MET A 1 38.33 5.53 -52.28
N LYS A 2 37.81 4.30 -52.44
CA LYS A 2 36.43 4.06 -52.90
C LYS A 2 35.47 4.17 -51.70
N LEU A 3 34.68 5.23 -51.64
CA LEU A 3 33.63 5.39 -50.64
C LEU A 3 32.49 4.41 -50.96
N SER A 4 32.29 3.43 -50.08
CA SER A 4 31.19 2.47 -50.12
C SER A 4 29.85 3.22 -50.06
N LYS A 5 29.01 3.05 -51.07
CA LYS A 5 27.63 3.53 -51.08
C LYS A 5 26.80 2.62 -50.17
N TYR A 6 26.90 2.82 -48.85
CA TYR A 6 26.00 2.18 -47.91
C TYR A 6 24.57 2.65 -48.18
N ASN A 7 23.64 1.68 -48.20
CA ASN A 7 22.22 1.89 -48.51
C ASN A 7 21.54 2.72 -47.41
N TYR A 8 21.67 4.06 -47.48
CA TYR A 8 20.98 5.00 -46.59
C TYR A 8 19.45 4.80 -46.58
N SER A 9 18.89 4.19 -47.64
CA SER A 9 17.49 3.80 -47.71
C SER A 9 17.06 2.79 -46.63
N LEU A 10 17.97 1.91 -46.17
CA LEU A 10 17.67 0.89 -45.16
C LEU A 10 17.67 1.49 -43.75
N LEU A 11 18.56 2.46 -43.49
CA LEU A 11 18.61 3.24 -42.26
C LEU A 11 17.39 4.17 -42.12
N LEU A 12 16.94 4.79 -43.21
CA LEU A 12 15.76 5.65 -43.20
C LEU A 12 14.47 4.86 -42.97
N SER A 13 14.35 3.65 -43.52
CA SER A 13 13.21 2.76 -43.30
C SER A 13 13.14 2.25 -41.85
N ALA A 14 14.28 2.02 -41.19
CA ALA A 14 14.33 1.59 -39.80
C ALA A 14 13.84 2.68 -38.83
N CYS A 15 14.14 3.96 -39.11
CA CYS A 15 13.68 5.09 -38.29
C CYS A 15 12.16 5.28 -38.29
N ILE A 16 11.46 4.89 -39.37
CA ILE A 16 10.00 5.07 -39.49
C ILE A 16 9.24 4.11 -38.57
N PHE A 17 9.78 2.92 -38.29
CA PHE A 17 9.15 1.95 -37.38
C PHE A 17 9.16 2.38 -35.92
N PHE A 18 10.05 3.29 -35.51
CA PHE A 18 10.10 3.78 -34.11
C PHE A 18 9.08 4.89 -33.81
N ILE A 19 8.44 5.49 -34.83
CA ILE A 19 7.52 6.62 -34.66
C ILE A 19 6.05 6.15 -34.50
N ALA A 20 5.77 4.86 -34.76
CA ALA A 20 4.40 4.33 -34.73
C ALA A 20 3.87 3.97 -33.33
N CYS A 21 4.66 4.13 -32.27
CA CYS A 21 4.18 3.98 -30.90
C CYS A 21 3.55 5.29 -30.43
N GLN A 22 2.32 5.55 -30.86
CA GLN A 22 1.51 6.61 -30.24
C GLN A 22 0.90 6.05 -28.95
N PRO A 23 1.04 6.74 -27.80
CA PRO A 23 0.34 6.32 -26.59
C PRO A 23 -1.17 6.36 -26.87
N ASP A 24 -1.89 5.33 -26.42
CA ASP A 24 -3.34 5.31 -26.53
C ASP A 24 -3.92 6.57 -25.85
N PRO A 25 -4.96 7.19 -26.45
CA PRO A 25 -5.60 8.35 -25.86
C PRO A 25 -6.11 7.96 -24.47
N LYS A 26 -5.66 8.70 -23.44
CA LYS A 26 -6.09 8.48 -22.06
C LYS A 26 -7.62 8.61 -21.98
N ASP A 27 -8.26 7.50 -21.66
CA ASP A 27 -9.69 7.44 -21.41
C ASP A 27 -9.96 8.02 -20.02
N TYR A 28 -10.14 9.33 -19.97
CA TYR A 28 -10.58 10.04 -18.76
C TYR A 28 -12.08 9.83 -18.50
N THR A 29 -12.70 8.71 -18.90
CA THR A 29 -14.10 8.49 -18.51
C THR A 29 -14.18 8.63 -17.00
N ASP A 30 -15.05 9.54 -16.57
CA ASP A 30 -15.30 9.96 -15.19
C ASP A 30 -16.02 8.87 -14.38
N LYS A 31 -15.67 7.61 -14.63
CA LYS A 31 -16.15 6.47 -13.85
C LYS A 31 -15.40 6.51 -12.54
N GLN A 32 -16.08 7.00 -11.53
CA GLN A 32 -15.62 6.96 -10.16
C GLN A 32 -15.24 5.51 -9.79
N VAL A 33 -13.94 5.25 -9.71
CA VAL A 33 -13.39 3.94 -9.28
C VAL A 33 -13.41 3.84 -7.76
N ILE A 34 -12.97 4.90 -7.06
CA ILE A 34 -13.05 4.96 -5.60
C ILE A 34 -14.42 5.49 -5.19
N PHE A 35 -15.16 4.68 -4.45
CA PHE A 35 -16.44 5.05 -3.87
C PHE A 35 -16.22 5.67 -2.48
N GLY A 36 -17.02 6.70 -2.16
CA GLY A 36 -16.91 7.43 -0.89
C GLY A 36 -15.74 8.41 -0.84
N LEU A 37 -15.20 8.64 0.36
CA LEU A 37 -14.20 9.68 0.65
C LEU A 37 -12.76 9.14 0.75
N ALA A 38 -12.47 7.98 0.15
CA ALA A 38 -11.14 7.34 0.21
C ALA A 38 -10.58 7.31 1.64
N SER A 39 -11.32 6.68 2.57
CA SER A 39 -10.99 6.67 4.00
C SER A 39 -9.54 6.24 4.25
N VAL A 40 -8.88 6.92 5.19
CA VAL A 40 -7.45 6.69 5.47
C VAL A 40 -7.24 5.26 6.00
N ILE A 41 -6.35 4.51 5.36
CA ILE A 41 -5.88 3.20 5.84
C ILE A 41 -4.96 3.44 7.05
N THR A 42 -5.29 2.86 8.19
CA THR A 42 -4.43 2.92 9.38
C THR A 42 -3.64 1.63 9.53
N LEU A 43 -2.31 1.71 9.44
CA LEU A 43 -1.44 0.56 9.56
C LEU A 43 -1.39 0.04 10.99
N THR A 44 -1.46 -1.28 11.14
CA THR A 44 -1.07 -1.99 12.36
C THR A 44 0.46 -2.17 12.40
N HIS A 45 1.00 -2.59 13.56
CA HIS A 45 2.45 -2.69 13.78
C HIS A 45 3.15 -3.70 12.88
N ASP A 46 2.52 -4.85 12.64
CA ASP A 46 3.18 -5.97 11.95
C ASP A 46 2.61 -6.18 10.55
N THR A 47 1.29 -6.32 10.44
CA THR A 47 0.63 -6.73 9.21
C THR A 47 -0.78 -6.22 9.17
N SER A 48 -1.06 -5.35 8.20
CA SER A 48 -2.35 -4.71 8.03
C SER A 48 -3.11 -5.39 6.89
N TYR A 49 -4.37 -5.72 7.16
CA TYR A 49 -5.28 -6.27 6.18
C TYR A 49 -6.25 -5.19 5.74
N VAL A 50 -6.32 -4.93 4.43
CA VAL A 50 -7.20 -3.94 3.83
C VAL A 50 -8.16 -4.66 2.90
N ASN A 51 -9.46 -4.48 3.09
CA ASN A 51 -10.46 -4.93 2.14
C ASN A 51 -10.57 -3.90 1.00
N LEU A 52 -10.27 -4.30 -0.23
CA LEU A 52 -10.32 -3.41 -1.39
C LEU A 52 -11.75 -3.01 -1.76
N GLU A 53 -12.75 -3.83 -1.39
CA GLU A 53 -14.17 -3.52 -1.62
C GLU A 53 -14.66 -2.31 -0.81
N ASP A 54 -13.95 -1.94 0.26
CA ASP A 54 -14.24 -0.72 1.02
C ASP A 54 -13.94 0.55 0.20
N TYR A 55 -13.18 0.40 -0.89
CA TYR A 55 -12.73 1.49 -1.76
C TYR A 55 -13.27 1.36 -3.18
N VAL A 56 -13.27 0.17 -3.76
CA VAL A 56 -13.61 -0.08 -5.17
C VAL A 56 -14.70 -1.15 -5.25
N LEU A 57 -15.82 -0.84 -5.91
CA LEU A 57 -16.96 -1.78 -6.03
C LEU A 57 -16.57 -3.13 -6.64
N GLU A 58 -15.68 -3.12 -7.63
CA GLU A 58 -15.19 -4.31 -8.30
C GLU A 58 -13.66 -4.31 -8.27
N PRO A 59 -13.03 -4.89 -7.22
CA PRO A 59 -11.57 -4.88 -7.10
C PRO A 59 -10.85 -5.51 -8.30
N ALA A 60 -11.51 -6.39 -9.06
CA ALA A 60 -10.95 -7.03 -10.25
C ALA A 60 -10.47 -6.05 -11.33
N ILE A 61 -10.96 -4.80 -11.34
CA ILE A 61 -10.52 -3.77 -12.30
C ILE A 61 -9.15 -3.17 -11.96
N ILE A 62 -8.61 -3.42 -10.76
CA ILE A 62 -7.31 -2.91 -10.32
C ILE A 62 -6.20 -3.72 -11.01
N ASP A 63 -5.43 -3.06 -11.87
CA ASP A 63 -4.32 -3.65 -12.62
C ASP A 63 -3.11 -3.88 -11.72
N SER A 64 -2.76 -2.88 -10.91
CA SER A 64 -1.62 -2.95 -10.01
C SER A 64 -1.78 -2.03 -8.81
N ILE A 65 -0.98 -2.27 -7.78
CA ILE A 65 -0.98 -1.48 -6.55
C ILE A 65 0.46 -1.04 -6.30
N SER A 66 0.66 0.26 -6.09
CA SER A 66 1.96 0.81 -5.66
C SER A 66 1.86 1.31 -4.23
N VAL A 67 2.85 0.93 -3.43
CA VAL A 67 2.98 1.32 -2.03
C VAL A 67 4.29 2.06 -1.80
N PRO A 68 4.40 2.84 -0.71
CA PRO A 68 5.65 3.44 -0.30
C PRO A 68 6.78 2.40 -0.19
N PRO A 69 8.05 2.74 -0.50
CA PRO A 69 9.15 1.76 -0.57
C PRO A 69 9.41 0.97 0.72
N THR A 70 8.97 1.49 1.87
CA THR A 70 9.13 0.85 3.18
C THR A 70 8.01 -0.13 3.51
N LEU A 71 6.98 -0.20 2.67
CA LEU A 71 5.89 -1.17 2.77
C LEU A 71 6.04 -2.24 1.71
N GLN A 72 5.75 -3.47 2.10
CA GLN A 72 5.53 -4.58 1.18
C GLN A 72 4.03 -4.79 1.03
N ALA A 73 3.59 -5.05 -0.20
CA ALA A 73 2.20 -5.28 -0.54
C ALA A 73 2.03 -6.67 -1.15
N MET A 74 1.02 -7.41 -0.67
CA MET A 74 0.60 -8.66 -1.29
C MET A 74 -0.90 -8.65 -1.44
N ARG A 75 -1.37 -8.73 -2.69
CA ARG A 75 -2.80 -8.84 -2.99
C ARG A 75 -3.20 -10.31 -3.07
N LYS A 76 -4.30 -10.66 -2.41
CA LYS A 76 -5.00 -11.93 -2.53
C LYS A 76 -6.48 -11.67 -2.72
N ASP A 77 -6.96 -11.85 -3.95
CA ASP A 77 -8.33 -11.55 -4.36
C ASP A 77 -8.71 -10.09 -4.03
N ASN A 78 -9.66 -9.91 -3.11
CA ASN A 78 -10.15 -8.60 -2.66
C ASN A 78 -9.41 -8.07 -1.42
N MET A 79 -8.49 -8.86 -0.86
CA MET A 79 -7.69 -8.47 0.30
C MET A 79 -6.31 -7.97 -0.13
N LEU A 80 -5.89 -6.87 0.47
CA LEU A 80 -4.54 -6.35 0.37
C LEU A 80 -3.84 -6.47 1.73
N LEU A 81 -2.73 -7.20 1.73
CA LEU A 81 -1.82 -7.31 2.86
C LEU A 81 -0.75 -6.22 2.74
N LEU A 82 -0.56 -5.45 3.80
CA LEU A 82 0.51 -4.46 3.93
C LEU A 82 1.41 -4.84 5.10
N VAL A 83 2.70 -5.01 4.83
CA VAL A 83 3.71 -5.37 5.83
C VAL A 83 4.79 -4.30 5.89
N GLY A 84 5.16 -3.89 7.11
CA GLY A 84 6.17 -2.87 7.35
C GLY A 84 5.60 -1.59 7.96
N ALA A 85 6.42 -0.54 7.97
CA ALA A 85 6.09 0.75 8.56
C ALA A 85 6.43 1.89 7.59
N LEU A 86 5.77 3.04 7.76
CA LEU A 86 6.09 4.24 6.99
C LEU A 86 7.28 4.98 7.62
N PRO A 87 8.08 5.74 6.86
CA PRO A 87 9.08 6.64 7.44
C PRO A 87 8.43 7.89 8.04
N GLU A 88 7.29 8.31 7.48
CA GLU A 88 6.53 9.49 7.89
C GLU A 88 5.15 9.10 8.45
N TRP A 89 4.46 10.07 9.04
CA TRP A 89 3.14 9.86 9.65
C TRP A 89 2.08 9.35 8.67
N ILE A 90 2.14 9.84 7.42
CA ILE A 90 1.18 9.54 6.36
C ILE A 90 1.91 9.43 5.02
N SER A 91 1.38 8.62 4.11
CA SER A 91 1.88 8.47 2.75
C SER A 91 0.75 8.05 1.81
N ASP A 92 1.09 7.82 0.55
CA ASP A 92 0.12 7.50 -0.51
C ASP A 92 0.22 6.03 -0.92
N LEU A 93 -0.92 5.33 -0.90
CA LEU A 93 -1.11 4.08 -1.60
C LEU A 93 -1.84 4.35 -2.92
N LYS A 94 -1.37 3.77 -4.02
CA LYS A 94 -1.94 3.98 -5.36
C LYS A 94 -2.54 2.71 -5.91
N LEU A 95 -3.82 2.77 -6.27
CA LEU A 95 -4.50 1.75 -7.07
C LEU A 95 -4.45 2.19 -8.53
N TRP A 96 -3.93 1.35 -9.42
CA TRP A 96 -3.86 1.64 -10.85
C TRP A 96 -4.98 0.93 -11.60
N VAL A 97 -5.73 1.69 -12.38
CA VAL A 97 -6.78 1.19 -13.28
C VAL A 97 -6.62 1.90 -14.61
N LYS A 98 -6.36 1.16 -15.70
CA LYS A 98 -6.15 1.69 -17.06
C LYS A 98 -5.17 2.87 -17.07
N GLU A 99 -4.01 2.68 -16.45
CA GLU A 99 -2.93 3.70 -16.32
C GLU A 99 -3.29 4.94 -15.48
N GLN A 100 -4.48 5.01 -14.91
CA GLN A 100 -4.89 6.06 -13.98
C GLN A 100 -4.63 5.63 -12.54
N ALA A 101 -3.94 6.48 -11.79
CA ALA A 101 -3.70 6.27 -10.36
C ALA A 101 -4.84 6.87 -9.53
N TYR A 102 -5.35 6.06 -8.59
CA TYR A 102 -6.29 6.46 -7.56
C TYR A 102 -5.61 6.36 -6.20
N ILE A 103 -5.60 7.46 -5.45
CA ILE A 103 -4.81 7.60 -4.22
C ILE A 103 -5.68 7.32 -3.00
N ILE A 104 -5.19 6.45 -2.12
CA ILE A 104 -5.74 6.23 -0.79
C ILE A 104 -4.66 6.62 0.23
N PRO A 105 -4.94 7.53 1.16
CA PRO A 105 -3.97 7.88 2.20
C PRO A 105 -3.75 6.68 3.13
N VAL A 106 -2.48 6.40 3.45
CA VAL A 106 -2.08 5.39 4.43
C VAL A 106 -1.32 6.05 5.57
N GLN A 107 -1.70 5.79 6.81
CA GLN A 107 -1.10 6.41 8.00
C GLN A 107 -0.58 5.37 8.99
N GLN A 108 0.42 5.76 9.78
CA GLN A 108 0.86 4.94 10.91
C GLN A 108 -0.18 4.88 12.04
N SER A 109 -0.20 3.78 12.79
CA SER A 109 -0.94 3.75 14.06
C SER A 109 -0.30 4.65 15.11
N ARG A 110 -1.14 5.30 15.93
CA ARG A 110 -0.72 6.05 17.13
C ARG A 110 -0.49 5.14 18.34
N PHE A 111 -0.94 3.90 18.27
CA PHE A 111 -0.76 2.94 19.34
C PHE A 111 0.63 2.33 19.22
N TYR A 112 1.22 1.90 20.33
CA TYR A 112 2.50 1.19 20.36
C TYR A 112 2.36 -0.04 21.23
N THR A 113 2.88 -1.17 20.78
CA THR A 113 3.00 -2.36 21.63
C THR A 113 4.07 -2.12 22.70
N ARG A 114 3.75 -2.42 23.95
CA ARG A 114 4.67 -2.29 25.09
C ARG A 114 4.75 -3.59 25.86
N THR A 115 5.97 -4.12 25.98
CA THR A 115 6.27 -5.27 26.81
C THR A 115 6.61 -4.81 28.22
N PHE A 116 5.93 -5.39 29.20
CA PHE A 116 6.21 -5.17 30.61
C PHE A 116 6.82 -6.43 31.21
N THR A 117 7.94 -6.28 31.92
CA THR A 117 8.64 -7.40 32.53
C THR A 117 8.54 -7.29 34.05
N TYR A 118 8.04 -8.35 34.69
CA TYR A 118 8.04 -8.51 36.14
C TYR A 118 9.02 -9.61 36.55
N LYS A 119 9.76 -9.41 37.64
CA LYS A 119 10.67 -10.40 38.24
C LYS A 119 10.24 -10.67 39.68
N GLY A 120 9.85 -11.91 39.98
CA GLY A 120 9.44 -12.33 41.32
C GLY A 120 8.45 -13.49 41.29
N LEU A 121 8.11 -14.01 42.46
CA LEU A 121 7.06 -15.01 42.63
C LEU A 121 5.71 -14.30 42.81
N ALA A 122 4.79 -14.49 41.88
CA ALA A 122 3.44 -13.96 41.95
C ALA A 122 2.43 -14.96 41.39
N LYS A 123 1.23 -15.03 41.98
CA LYS A 123 0.12 -15.84 41.45
C LYS A 123 -0.56 -15.16 40.26
N GLU A 124 -0.57 -13.84 40.24
CA GLU A 124 -1.20 -13.02 39.21
C GLU A 124 -0.44 -11.69 39.12
N VAL A 125 -0.21 -11.20 37.90
CA VAL A 125 0.41 -9.89 37.63
C VAL A 125 -0.60 -9.06 36.85
N LYS A 126 -0.92 -7.87 37.35
CA LYS A 126 -1.80 -6.89 36.70
C LYS A 126 -1.11 -5.56 36.56
N ILE A 127 -1.53 -4.79 35.57
CA ILE A 127 -1.04 -3.45 35.31
C ILE A 127 -2.22 -2.47 35.37
N LYS A 128 -2.00 -1.33 36.03
CA LYS A 128 -2.94 -0.20 36.09
C LYS A 128 -2.25 1.13 35.79
N GLY A 129 -2.99 2.07 35.23
CA GLY A 129 -2.54 3.43 34.95
C GLY A 129 -3.62 4.24 34.24
N GLU A 130 -3.25 5.42 33.73
CA GLU A 130 -4.18 6.28 32.99
C GLU A 130 -4.83 5.57 31.79
N PHE A 131 -4.08 4.70 31.10
CA PHE A 131 -4.55 3.95 29.93
C PHE A 131 -5.64 2.92 30.22
N ASN A 132 -5.93 2.62 31.50
CA ASN A 132 -7.06 1.77 31.89
C ASN A 132 -7.93 2.40 32.99
N GLY A 133 -7.93 3.73 33.10
CA GLY A 133 -8.71 4.43 34.11
C GLY A 133 -8.40 3.97 35.54
N TRP A 134 -7.15 3.56 35.79
CA TRP A 134 -6.70 2.99 37.05
C TRP A 134 -7.37 1.68 37.47
N ASN A 135 -8.08 0.99 36.56
CA ASN A 135 -8.79 -0.26 36.84
C ASN A 135 -7.96 -1.49 36.41
N ALA A 136 -7.33 -2.17 37.38
CA ALA A 136 -6.49 -3.33 37.13
C ALA A 136 -7.19 -4.51 36.42
N ASN A 137 -8.53 -4.60 36.48
CA ASN A 137 -9.29 -5.67 35.83
C ASN A 137 -9.61 -5.37 34.36
N GLN A 138 -9.29 -4.18 33.86
CA GLN A 138 -9.50 -3.79 32.46
C GLN A 138 -8.28 -4.03 31.55
N THR A 139 -7.21 -4.63 32.07
CA THR A 139 -6.03 -5.02 31.28
C THR A 139 -6.00 -6.54 31.12
N ILE A 140 -6.12 -7.03 29.89
CA ILE A 140 -5.87 -8.44 29.55
C ILE A 140 -4.38 -8.56 29.17
N LEU A 141 -3.58 -9.21 30.02
CA LEU A 141 -2.17 -9.49 29.74
C LEU A 141 -2.03 -10.93 29.23
N THR A 142 -1.27 -11.10 28.16
CA THR A 142 -0.88 -12.42 27.65
C THR A 142 0.54 -12.74 28.11
N LEU A 143 0.74 -13.89 28.75
CA LEU A 143 2.08 -14.38 29.06
C LEU A 143 2.77 -14.77 27.74
N SER A 144 3.90 -14.13 27.42
CA SER A 144 4.78 -14.56 26.35
C SER A 144 5.94 -15.34 26.97
N ASN A 145 6.00 -16.65 26.73
CA ASN A 145 7.13 -17.51 27.10
C ASN A 145 8.21 -17.48 26.01
#